data_AF-A0A2D5XX60-F1
#
_entry.id   AF-A0A2D5XX60-F1
#
_cell.length_a   1.000
_cell.length_b   1.000
_cell.length_c   1.000
_cell.angle_alpha   90.00
_cell.angle_beta   90.00
_cell.angle_gamma   90.00
#
_symmetry.space_group_name_H-M   'P 1'
#
loop_
_entity.id
_entity.type
_entity.pdbx_description
1 polymer ?
#
loop_
_entity_poly.entity_id
_entity_poly.type
_entity_poly.pdbx_seq_one_letter_code
_entity_poly.pdbx_strand_id
1 'polypeptide(L)'
;MKSLTIEDIDLLLRDIRESGIVSVPERENQTVFRRKDLCAHLDHETSLAAPPPRQERGEQSVEMMRDVYDVDVAPPAEAAQPKEGDPGAVKSLAQSIGTSPAKKPRGSKQGIKKAPRRSAERDALINKELPGSLKEIGSAVGVSGEAIRRYISRTGQYDCYQRGREKARLMKHSVTGRGMAEAKGVVFQVLETRIAQLAEGAGWAEKKAVAFLQNRSGQKKIRVMQKHNSYGALPRLVELFTRYRQAEQCGEQLSLSKLGEGLFEMEKYEPTVGKILEYVGLDPMFGKQERHITPSEKKAALRRAFSTDASETDVSYFVDLPSWIVAQQFHLYGEREQGLRGFVTPGVTRLLSCRYASQIYQTGDLGFHECESAELLDVPPEMVRYALDNRGIISPGIISLLQKIFDTHEIQRPYLTDSEKEGHWERLRGQET
;
A
#
# COMPACT_ATOMS: atom_id res chain seq x y z
N MET A 1 -42.47 -6.52 -26.93
CA MET A 1 -41.60 -7.49 -26.26
C MET A 1 -41.87 -7.37 -24.76
N LYS A 2 -42.14 -8.47 -24.05
CA LYS A 2 -42.43 -8.42 -22.61
C LYS A 2 -41.10 -8.25 -21.85
N SER A 3 -41.02 -7.24 -20.99
CA SER A 3 -39.91 -7.04 -20.06
C SER A 3 -39.91 -8.17 -19.03
N LEU A 4 -38.78 -8.86 -18.85
CA LEU A 4 -38.60 -9.84 -17.78
C LEU A 4 -38.60 -9.10 -16.43
N THR A 5 -39.42 -9.56 -15.48
CA THR A 5 -39.44 -9.03 -14.12
C THR A 5 -38.39 -9.76 -13.26
N ILE A 6 -38.13 -9.23 -12.06
CA ILE A 6 -37.27 -9.92 -11.07
C ILE A 6 -37.81 -11.33 -10.77
N GLU A 7 -39.12 -11.53 -10.85
CA GLU A 7 -39.78 -12.82 -10.62
C GLU A 7 -39.40 -13.85 -11.69
N ASP A 8 -39.15 -13.42 -12.93
CA ASP A 8 -38.72 -14.32 -14.00
C ASP A 8 -37.27 -14.79 -13.79
N ILE A 9 -36.42 -13.96 -13.19
CA ILE A 9 -35.04 -14.33 -12.82
C ILE A 9 -35.06 -15.32 -11.66
N ASP A 10 -35.91 -15.10 -10.66
CA ASP A 10 -36.08 -16.02 -9.54
C ASP A 10 -36.65 -17.37 -9.99
N LEU A 11 -37.57 -17.38 -10.97
CA LEU A 11 -38.08 -18.61 -11.58
C LEU A 11 -36.96 -19.41 -12.26
N LEU A 12 -36.10 -18.74 -13.03
CA LEU A 12 -34.96 -19.34 -13.73
C LEU A 12 -33.93 -19.93 -12.75
N LEU A 13 -33.67 -19.23 -11.64
CA LEU A 13 -32.78 -19.74 -10.58
C LEU A 13 -33.39 -20.93 -9.84
N ARG A 14 -34.72 -20.98 -9.71
CA ARG A 14 -35.44 -22.11 -9.14
C ARG A 14 -35.37 -23.33 -10.06
N ASP A 15 -35.60 -23.16 -11.35
CA ASP A 15 -35.48 -24.24 -12.35
C ASP A 15 -34.07 -24.82 -12.41
N ILE A 16 -33.03 -23.97 -12.32
CA ILE A 16 -31.63 -24.43 -12.25
C ILE A 16 -31.40 -25.27 -10.98
N ARG A 17 -32.00 -24.89 -9.85
CA ARG A 17 -31.89 -25.62 -8.58
C ARG A 17 -32.63 -26.96 -8.61
N GLU A 18 -33.78 -27.00 -9.26
CA GLU A 18 -34.62 -28.20 -9.39
C GLU A 18 -34.12 -29.17 -10.47
N SER A 19 -33.40 -28.69 -11.49
CA SER A 19 -32.81 -29.51 -12.55
C SER A 19 -31.74 -30.51 -12.10
N GLY A 20 -31.28 -30.45 -10.84
CA GLY A 20 -30.30 -31.38 -10.29
C GLY A 20 -28.89 -31.25 -10.87
N ILE A 21 -28.65 -30.29 -11.78
CA ILE A 21 -27.35 -30.05 -12.44
C ILE A 21 -26.30 -29.53 -11.44
N VAL A 22 -26.75 -28.95 -10.32
CA VAL A 22 -25.87 -28.48 -9.23
C VAL A 22 -26.32 -29.10 -7.91
N SER A 23 -25.64 -30.17 -7.48
CA SER A 23 -25.78 -30.70 -6.12
C SER A 23 -25.18 -29.69 -5.14
N VAL A 24 -26.02 -28.88 -4.51
CA VAL A 24 -25.63 -28.05 -3.36
C VAL A 24 -25.83 -28.89 -2.11
N PRO A 25 -24.80 -29.16 -1.29
CA PRO A 25 -24.98 -29.90 -0.05
C PRO A 25 -25.88 -29.10 0.89
N GLU A 26 -27.01 -29.70 1.28
CA GLU A 26 -27.92 -29.17 2.29
C GLU A 26 -27.16 -28.94 3.60
N ARG A 27 -26.96 -27.67 3.96
CA ARG A 27 -26.69 -27.31 5.35
C ARG A 27 -28.02 -26.97 5.99
N GLU A 28 -28.45 -27.81 6.91
CA GLU A 28 -29.60 -27.59 7.79
C GLU A 28 -29.46 -26.23 8.50
N ASN A 29 -30.36 -25.32 8.18
CA ASN A 29 -30.57 -24.08 8.91
C ASN A 29 -31.37 -24.39 10.18
N GLN A 30 -30.68 -24.61 11.29
CA GLN A 30 -31.26 -24.42 12.62
C GLN A 30 -30.48 -23.35 13.38
N THR A 31 -30.89 -22.10 13.19
CA THR A 31 -30.70 -21.06 14.22
C THR A 31 -31.97 -20.22 14.28
N VAL A 32 -32.83 -20.61 15.23
CA VAL A 32 -34.00 -19.87 15.69
C VAL A 32 -33.51 -18.57 16.34
N PHE A 33 -33.76 -17.43 15.69
CA PHE A 33 -33.58 -16.11 16.30
C PHE A 33 -34.79 -15.78 17.17
N ARG A 34 -34.64 -15.92 18.50
CA ARG A 34 -35.58 -15.31 19.45
C ARG A 34 -35.23 -13.83 19.64
N ARG A 35 -36.11 -12.95 19.17
CA ARG A 35 -36.26 -11.58 19.68
C ARG A 35 -36.85 -11.66 21.09
N LYS A 36 -36.15 -11.12 22.08
CA LYS A 36 -36.71 -10.25 23.13
C LYS A 36 -35.64 -9.75 24.10
N ASP A 37 -35.76 -8.46 24.38
CA ASP A 37 -35.39 -7.74 25.60
C ASP A 37 -33.90 -7.56 25.93
N LEU A 38 -33.42 -6.33 25.72
CA LEU A 38 -32.66 -5.57 26.73
C LEU A 38 -32.53 -4.10 26.31
N CYS A 39 -33.37 -3.27 26.92
CA CYS A 39 -33.09 -1.87 27.17
C CYS A 39 -32.04 -1.76 28.28
N ALA A 40 -31.20 -0.73 28.19
CA ALA A 40 -30.64 0.10 29.25
C ALA A 40 -29.10 0.25 29.25
N HIS A 41 -28.71 1.51 29.41
CA HIS A 41 -27.40 2.07 29.77
C HIS A 41 -26.38 2.33 28.65
N LEU A 42 -26.55 3.52 28.06
CA LEU A 42 -25.45 4.40 27.68
C LEU A 42 -24.70 4.83 28.95
N ASP A 43 -23.38 4.61 28.96
CA ASP A 43 -22.33 5.51 29.46
C ASP A 43 -21.01 4.73 29.41
N HIS A 44 -20.06 5.16 28.57
CA HIS A 44 -18.63 5.25 28.90
C HIS A 44 -17.78 5.75 27.71
N GLU A 45 -17.20 6.91 27.95
CA GLU A 45 -15.96 7.51 27.47
C GLU A 45 -15.05 6.66 26.55
N THR A 46 -14.86 7.19 25.33
CA THR A 46 -13.82 6.81 24.37
C THR A 46 -12.44 7.24 24.86
N SER A 47 -11.60 6.27 25.25
CA SER A 47 -10.15 6.45 25.42
C SER A 47 -9.41 5.89 24.20
N LEU A 48 -8.70 6.78 23.50
CA LEU A 48 -7.87 6.50 22.33
C LEU A 48 -6.59 5.77 22.76
N ALA A 49 -6.53 4.45 22.54
CA ALA A 49 -5.29 3.69 22.62
C ALA A 49 -4.63 3.60 21.24
N ALA A 50 -3.38 4.07 21.15
CA ALA A 50 -2.54 3.98 19.96
C ALA A 50 -2.28 2.52 19.54
N PRO A 51 -2.26 2.21 18.23
CA PRO A 51 -1.95 0.87 17.77
C PRO A 51 -0.45 0.53 17.99
N PRO A 52 -0.11 -0.73 18.32
CA PRO A 52 1.27 -1.15 18.48
C PRO A 52 2.02 -1.19 17.13
N PRO A 53 3.35 -1.04 17.14
CA PRO A 53 4.17 -1.08 15.93
C PRO A 53 4.08 -2.46 15.25
N ARG A 54 3.90 -2.44 13.93
CA ARG A 54 3.92 -3.65 13.10
C ARG A 54 5.33 -4.24 13.09
N GLN A 55 5.43 -5.49 13.53
CA GLN A 55 6.60 -6.35 13.30
C GLN A 55 6.79 -6.57 11.80
N GLU A 56 7.97 -6.22 11.32
CA GLU A 56 8.47 -6.48 9.98
C GLU A 56 8.49 -7.99 9.71
N ARG A 57 7.83 -8.42 8.62
CA ARG A 57 8.06 -9.73 8.02
C ARG A 57 9.08 -9.53 6.90
N GLY A 58 10.33 -9.89 7.20
CA GLY A 58 11.34 -10.13 6.17
C GLY A 58 11.14 -11.52 5.57
N GLU A 59 10.73 -11.56 4.30
CA GLU A 59 10.94 -12.70 3.38
C GLU A 59 11.38 -12.05 2.06
N GLN A 60 12.68 -12.10 1.74
CA GLN A 60 13.29 -13.12 0.87
C GLN A 60 12.53 -13.31 -0.44
N SER A 61 13.10 -12.77 -1.53
CA SER A 61 13.21 -13.36 -2.88
C SER A 61 13.58 -12.25 -3.88
N VAL A 62 14.79 -12.26 -4.42
CA VAL A 62 15.06 -12.27 -5.89
C VAL A 62 16.52 -12.70 -6.06
N GLU A 63 16.69 -14.00 -6.29
CA GLU A 63 17.83 -14.59 -6.96
C GLU A 63 17.45 -14.63 -8.45
N MET A 64 18.06 -13.78 -9.27
CA MET A 64 18.22 -13.94 -10.73
C MET A 64 18.87 -12.68 -11.30
N MET A 65 20.21 -12.67 -11.34
CA MET A 65 21.05 -12.09 -12.41
C MET A 65 22.50 -12.41 -12.06
N ARG A 66 22.94 -13.61 -12.45
CA ARG A 66 24.34 -13.89 -12.72
C ARG A 66 24.48 -13.75 -14.24
N ASP A 67 25.21 -12.73 -14.66
CA ASP A 67 26.29 -12.82 -15.65
C ASP A 67 26.74 -11.40 -15.99
N VAL A 68 28.04 -11.26 -16.21
CA VAL A 68 28.78 -10.05 -16.61
C VAL A 68 29.11 -9.11 -15.44
N TYR A 69 30.28 -9.30 -14.84
CA TYR A 69 31.40 -8.34 -14.80
C TYR A 69 32.57 -8.99 -14.03
N ASP A 70 33.57 -9.46 -14.78
CA ASP A 70 34.92 -9.68 -14.26
C ASP A 70 35.56 -8.31 -14.05
N VAL A 71 35.76 -7.93 -12.79
CA VAL A 71 36.62 -6.80 -12.41
C VAL A 71 37.59 -7.31 -11.36
N ASP A 72 38.86 -7.34 -11.72
CA ASP A 72 39.99 -7.65 -10.83
C ASP A 72 40.03 -6.66 -9.66
N VAL A 73 39.63 -7.14 -8.47
CA VAL A 73 39.80 -6.42 -7.21
C VAL A 73 41.05 -6.93 -6.52
N ALA A 74 42.04 -6.04 -6.38
CA ALA A 74 43.27 -6.25 -5.62
C ALA A 74 42.97 -6.62 -4.16
N PRO A 75 43.77 -7.50 -3.53
CA PRO A 75 43.53 -7.94 -2.15
C PRO A 75 43.79 -6.80 -1.14
N PRO A 76 42.95 -6.67 -0.09
CA PRO A 76 43.20 -5.69 0.96
C PRO A 76 44.35 -6.13 1.87
N ALA A 77 45.12 -5.13 2.29
CA ALA A 77 46.27 -5.23 3.18
C ALA A 77 45.92 -5.82 4.56
N GLU A 78 46.90 -6.57 5.10
CA GLU A 78 46.92 -7.19 6.42
C GLU A 78 46.48 -6.25 7.55
N ALA A 79 45.42 -6.63 8.25
CA ALA A 79 45.04 -6.03 9.52
C ALA A 79 45.94 -6.57 10.64
N ALA A 80 46.62 -5.64 11.33
CA ALA A 80 47.45 -5.89 12.49
C ALA A 80 46.65 -6.51 13.65
N GLN A 81 47.22 -7.56 14.26
CA GLN A 81 46.69 -8.20 15.46
C GLN A 81 46.82 -7.28 16.69
N PRO A 82 45.78 -7.14 17.53
CA PRO A 82 45.93 -6.53 18.84
C PRO A 82 46.60 -7.51 19.81
N LYS A 83 47.60 -7.00 20.52
CA LYS A 83 48.38 -7.69 21.56
C LYS A 83 47.50 -8.09 22.74
N GLU A 84 47.73 -9.29 23.25
CA GLU A 84 47.18 -9.83 24.49
C GLU A 84 47.53 -8.92 25.69
N GLY A 85 46.49 -8.49 26.41
CA GLY A 85 46.59 -7.74 27.66
C GLY A 85 46.07 -8.55 28.84
N ASP A 86 47.02 -8.95 29.69
CA ASP A 86 46.98 -9.24 31.13
C ASP A 86 45.60 -9.30 31.85
N PRO A 87 45.10 -10.49 32.26
CA PRO A 87 43.88 -10.63 33.07
C PRO A 87 44.22 -10.48 34.56
N GLY A 88 44.62 -9.26 34.95
CA GLY A 88 45.27 -9.03 36.24
C GLY A 88 44.68 -7.95 37.15
N ALA A 89 43.49 -7.38 36.92
CA ALA A 89 43.00 -6.31 37.81
C ALA A 89 41.49 -6.00 37.73
N VAL A 90 40.60 -6.95 38.01
CA VAL A 90 39.18 -6.62 38.31
C VAL A 90 38.64 -7.51 39.42
N LYS A 91 39.10 -7.29 40.66
CA LYS A 91 38.56 -7.98 41.86
C LYS A 91 38.35 -7.08 43.08
N SER A 92 38.22 -5.77 42.88
CA SER A 92 37.98 -4.83 43.99
C SER A 92 37.05 -3.68 43.58
N LEU A 93 35.82 -4.00 43.15
CA LEU A 93 34.76 -2.97 43.02
C LEU A 93 33.33 -3.56 43.11
N ALA A 94 33.13 -4.63 43.89
CA ALA A 94 31.83 -5.29 44.06
C ALA A 94 31.46 -5.51 45.54
N GLN A 95 31.87 -4.60 46.42
CA GLN A 95 31.63 -4.71 47.87
C GLN A 95 30.79 -3.58 48.48
N SER A 96 30.12 -2.74 47.67
CA SER A 96 29.33 -1.60 48.18
C SER A 96 27.85 -1.59 47.79
N ILE A 97 27.28 -2.68 47.27
CA ILE A 97 25.85 -2.74 46.96
C ILE A 97 25.21 -3.79 47.87
N GLY A 98 24.43 -3.31 48.85
CA GLY A 98 23.70 -4.14 49.81
C GLY A 98 22.62 -4.98 49.14
N THR A 99 22.99 -6.18 48.68
CA THR A 99 22.05 -7.19 48.21
C THR A 99 21.65 -8.12 49.35
N SER A 100 20.37 -8.09 49.69
CA SER A 100 19.67 -9.02 50.59
C SER A 100 20.02 -10.50 50.34
N PRO A 101 19.98 -11.36 51.37
CA PRO A 101 20.39 -12.76 51.27
C PRO A 101 19.50 -13.54 50.29
N ALA A 102 20.17 -14.17 49.32
CA ALA A 102 19.57 -15.05 48.32
C ALA A 102 18.82 -16.21 48.98
N LYS A 103 17.51 -16.31 48.73
CA LYS A 103 16.72 -17.51 49.01
C LYS A 103 17.32 -18.66 48.21
N LYS A 104 17.73 -19.73 48.90
CA LYS A 104 18.21 -20.98 48.30
C LYS A 104 17.27 -21.39 47.15
N PRO A 105 17.79 -21.70 45.94
CA PRO A 105 16.96 -22.25 44.89
C PRO A 105 16.39 -23.58 45.39
N ARG A 106 15.06 -23.66 45.53
CA ARG A 106 14.37 -24.92 45.71
C ARG A 106 14.66 -25.74 44.46
N GLY A 107 15.60 -26.67 44.56
CA GLY A 107 15.82 -27.71 43.57
C GLY A 107 14.52 -28.49 43.40
N SER A 108 13.71 -28.10 42.41
CA SER A 108 12.63 -28.93 41.96
C SER A 108 13.29 -30.18 41.40
N LYS A 109 13.18 -31.29 42.14
CA LYS A 109 13.44 -32.61 41.60
C LYS A 109 12.52 -32.75 40.39
N GLN A 110 13.03 -32.44 39.20
CA GLN A 110 12.39 -32.78 37.94
C GLN A 110 12.38 -34.31 37.90
N GLY A 111 11.36 -34.90 38.53
CA GLY A 111 11.09 -36.31 38.40
C GLY A 111 11.05 -36.61 36.93
N ILE A 112 11.89 -37.56 36.50
CA ILE A 112 11.93 -38.09 35.14
C ILE A 112 10.48 -38.40 34.77
N LYS A 113 9.86 -37.53 33.96
CA LYS A 113 8.47 -37.70 33.55
C LYS A 113 8.45 -38.97 32.70
N LYS A 114 7.89 -40.06 33.25
CA LYS A 114 7.72 -41.33 32.54
C LYS A 114 7.18 -41.03 31.14
N ALA A 115 7.82 -41.61 30.12
CA ALA A 115 7.40 -41.42 28.74
C ALA A 115 5.89 -41.68 28.63
N PRO A 116 5.12 -40.77 28.01
CA PRO A 116 3.69 -40.94 27.88
C PRO A 116 3.41 -42.24 27.12
N ARG A 117 2.51 -43.07 27.64
CA ARG A 117 2.09 -44.30 26.98
C ARG A 117 1.48 -43.95 25.63
N ARG A 118 1.99 -44.55 24.54
CA ARG A 118 1.40 -44.43 23.21
C ARG A 118 -0.03 -44.96 23.26
N SER A 119 -0.93 -44.24 22.61
CA SER A 119 -2.34 -44.63 22.46
C SER A 119 -2.52 -45.13 21.03
N ALA A 120 -2.80 -46.42 20.90
CA ALA A 120 -2.98 -47.07 19.59
C ALA A 120 -4.07 -46.39 18.75
N GLU A 121 -5.10 -45.85 19.40
CA GLU A 121 -6.20 -45.11 18.75
C GLU A 121 -5.73 -43.78 18.13
N ARG A 122 -4.90 -43.01 18.86
CA ARG A 122 -4.30 -41.77 18.34
C ARG A 122 -3.33 -42.05 17.20
N ASP A 123 -2.50 -43.08 17.36
CA ASP A 123 -1.54 -43.50 16.35
C ASP A 123 -2.24 -43.96 15.08
N ALA A 124 -3.36 -44.70 15.20
CA ALA A 124 -4.16 -45.13 14.06
C ALA A 124 -4.76 -43.93 13.29
N LEU A 125 -5.27 -42.91 13.99
CA LEU A 125 -5.84 -41.72 13.32
C LEU A 125 -4.77 -40.85 12.66
N ILE A 126 -3.59 -40.73 13.26
CA ILE A 126 -2.46 -39.99 12.68
C ILE A 126 -1.84 -40.74 11.49
N ASN A 127 -1.71 -42.06 11.59
CA ASN A 127 -1.09 -42.89 10.55
C ASN A 127 -2.04 -43.24 9.39
N LYS A 128 -3.36 -43.21 9.59
CA LYS A 128 -4.35 -43.36 8.50
C LYS A 128 -4.36 -42.17 7.53
N GLU A 129 -3.46 -41.20 7.69
CA GLU A 129 -3.36 -39.98 6.87
C GLU A 129 -4.71 -39.25 6.75
N LEU A 130 -5.54 -39.34 7.78
CA LEU A 130 -6.87 -38.74 7.72
C LEU A 130 -6.75 -37.22 7.56
N PRO A 131 -7.47 -36.62 6.59
CA PRO A 131 -7.31 -35.24 6.16
C PRO A 131 -7.79 -34.18 7.17
N GLY A 132 -7.93 -34.55 8.45
CA GLY A 132 -8.60 -33.74 9.45
C GLY A 132 -7.71 -32.69 10.08
N SER A 133 -8.31 -31.55 10.44
CA SER A 133 -7.64 -30.58 11.30
C SER A 133 -7.28 -31.22 12.66
N LEU A 134 -6.26 -30.69 13.36
CA LEU A 134 -5.94 -31.14 14.73
C LEU A 134 -7.17 -31.12 15.66
N LYS A 135 -8.12 -30.22 15.38
CA LYS A 135 -9.40 -30.12 16.10
C LYS A 135 -10.29 -31.33 15.83
N GLU A 136 -10.41 -31.78 14.59
CA GLU A 136 -11.19 -32.96 14.21
C GLU A 136 -10.61 -34.25 14.79
N ILE A 137 -9.28 -34.42 14.73
CA ILE A 137 -8.59 -35.55 15.38
C ILE A 137 -8.81 -35.51 16.90
N GLY A 138 -8.73 -34.32 17.48
CA GLY A 138 -9.02 -34.11 18.90
C GLY A 138 -10.46 -34.50 19.25
N SER A 139 -11.44 -33.99 18.51
CA SER A 139 -12.86 -34.31 18.70
C SER A 139 -13.15 -35.80 18.56
N ALA A 140 -12.53 -36.49 17.60
CA ALA A 140 -12.71 -37.94 17.42
C ALA A 140 -12.21 -38.77 18.61
N VAL A 141 -11.14 -38.32 19.29
CA VAL A 141 -10.53 -39.00 20.45
C VAL A 141 -11.01 -38.43 21.79
N GLY A 142 -11.91 -37.43 21.77
CA GLY A 142 -12.39 -36.76 22.98
C GLY A 142 -11.33 -35.92 23.70
N VAL A 143 -10.38 -35.33 22.98
CA VAL A 143 -9.33 -34.47 23.54
C VAL A 143 -9.22 -33.14 22.79
N SER A 144 -8.58 -32.13 23.38
CA SER A 144 -8.36 -30.86 22.68
C SER A 144 -7.34 -31.02 21.54
N GLY A 145 -7.45 -30.20 20.49
CA GLY A 145 -6.49 -30.22 19.37
C GLY A 145 -5.05 -29.90 19.81
N GLU A 146 -4.87 -29.09 20.86
CA GLU A 146 -3.57 -28.83 21.46
C GLU A 146 -2.98 -30.06 22.18
N ALA A 147 -3.83 -30.93 22.76
CA ALA A 147 -3.38 -32.20 23.31
C ALA A 147 -2.87 -33.16 22.21
N ILE A 148 -3.53 -33.19 21.05
CA ILE A 148 -3.07 -33.95 19.87
C ILE A 148 -1.76 -33.39 19.33
N ARG A 149 -1.63 -32.06 19.22
CA ARG A 149 -0.37 -31.41 18.82
C ARG A 149 0.80 -31.86 19.69
N ARG A 150 0.63 -31.76 21.02
CA ARG A 150 1.66 -32.19 21.98
C ARG A 150 1.95 -33.69 21.89
N TYR A 151 0.94 -34.50 21.62
CA TYR A 151 1.10 -35.94 21.41
C TYR A 151 1.98 -36.21 20.18
N ILE A 152 1.63 -35.66 19.01
CA ILE A 152 2.40 -35.79 17.75
C ILE A 152 3.85 -35.36 17.93
N SER A 153 4.08 -34.20 18.59
CA SER A 153 5.43 -33.71 18.84
C SER A 153 6.24 -34.62 19.76
N ARG A 154 5.60 -35.27 20.74
CA ARG A 154 6.27 -36.19 21.68
C ARG A 154 6.51 -37.57 21.09
N THR A 155 5.65 -38.04 20.18
CA THR A 155 5.75 -39.37 19.57
C THR A 155 6.60 -39.39 18.30
N GLY A 156 6.97 -38.22 17.76
CA GLY A 156 7.77 -38.09 16.54
C GLY A 156 6.98 -38.31 15.25
N GLN A 157 5.64 -38.23 15.28
CA GLN A 157 4.78 -38.51 14.13
C GLN A 157 4.47 -37.30 13.25
N TYR A 158 5.23 -36.21 13.41
CA TYR A 158 4.96 -34.93 12.75
C TYR A 158 4.97 -35.06 11.21
N ASP A 159 5.93 -35.81 10.66
CA ASP A 159 6.08 -35.98 9.21
C ASP A 159 4.93 -36.79 8.61
N CYS A 160 4.39 -37.79 9.33
CA CYS A 160 3.21 -38.53 8.90
C CYS A 160 1.97 -37.62 8.87
N TYR A 161 1.79 -36.81 9.92
CA TYR A 161 0.69 -35.83 9.98
C TYR A 161 0.79 -34.79 8.85
N GLN A 162 1.99 -34.25 8.57
CA GLN A 162 2.19 -33.28 7.50
C GLN A 162 1.90 -33.87 6.11
N ARG A 163 2.34 -35.11 5.84
CA ARG A 163 2.03 -35.80 4.58
C ARG A 163 0.53 -36.02 4.39
N GLY A 164 -0.18 -36.45 5.44
CA GLY A 164 -1.64 -36.57 5.40
C GLY A 164 -2.34 -35.23 5.13
N ARG A 165 -1.86 -34.15 5.76
CA ARG A 165 -2.40 -32.81 5.56
C ARG A 165 -2.15 -32.26 4.15
N GLU A 166 -1.00 -32.54 3.56
CA GLU A 166 -0.70 -32.11 2.20
C GLU A 166 -1.56 -32.87 1.18
N LYS A 167 -1.72 -34.19 1.35
CA LYS A 167 -2.65 -35.00 0.55
C LYS A 167 -4.08 -34.50 0.66
N ALA A 168 -4.53 -34.16 1.87
CA ALA A 168 -5.84 -33.55 2.12
C ALA A 168 -6.01 -32.23 1.36
N ARG A 169 -5.00 -31.36 1.41
CA ARG A 169 -4.99 -30.06 0.73
C ARG A 169 -5.08 -30.24 -0.78
N LEU A 170 -4.30 -31.17 -1.33
CA LEU A 170 -4.32 -31.53 -2.75
C LEU A 170 -5.67 -32.10 -3.18
N MET A 171 -6.23 -33.05 -2.41
CA MET A 171 -7.56 -33.60 -2.68
C MET A 171 -8.67 -32.55 -2.59
N LYS A 172 -8.60 -31.63 -1.62
CA LYS A 172 -9.55 -30.53 -1.52
C LYS A 172 -9.45 -29.60 -2.72
N HIS A 173 -8.23 -29.27 -3.16
CA HIS A 173 -8.02 -28.49 -4.38
C HIS A 173 -8.48 -29.21 -5.65
N SER A 174 -8.27 -30.51 -5.77
CA SER A 174 -8.63 -31.29 -6.97
C SER A 174 -10.13 -31.60 -7.05
N VAL A 175 -10.77 -31.97 -5.93
CA VAL A 175 -12.16 -32.45 -5.91
C VAL A 175 -13.17 -31.31 -5.74
N THR A 176 -12.87 -30.28 -4.94
CA THR A 176 -13.82 -29.17 -4.70
C THR A 176 -13.42 -27.84 -5.33
N GLY A 177 -12.13 -27.60 -5.57
CA GLY A 177 -11.64 -26.33 -6.10
C GLY A 177 -11.83 -26.20 -7.61
N ARG A 178 -11.33 -27.16 -8.38
CA ARG A 178 -11.24 -27.03 -9.84
C ARG A 178 -12.59 -27.20 -10.53
N GLY A 179 -13.32 -28.27 -10.26
CA GLY A 179 -14.64 -28.51 -10.86
C GLY A 179 -15.68 -27.44 -10.50
N MET A 180 -15.70 -26.95 -9.25
CA MET A 180 -16.62 -25.89 -8.86
C MET A 180 -16.24 -24.53 -9.45
N ALA A 181 -14.94 -24.23 -9.59
CA ALA A 181 -14.49 -23.00 -10.23
C ALA A 181 -14.79 -23.02 -11.74
N GLU A 182 -14.58 -24.15 -12.41
CA GLU A 182 -14.94 -24.35 -13.81
C GLU A 182 -16.46 -24.25 -14.00
N ALA A 183 -17.26 -24.96 -13.20
CA ALA A 183 -18.72 -24.87 -13.26
C ALA A 183 -19.22 -23.44 -13.00
N LYS A 184 -18.66 -22.74 -12.01
CA LYS A 184 -18.96 -21.32 -11.78
C LYS A 184 -18.56 -20.48 -13.00
N GLY A 185 -17.39 -20.72 -13.58
CA GLY A 185 -16.92 -20.03 -14.77
C GLY A 185 -17.90 -20.17 -15.94
N VAL A 186 -18.38 -21.38 -16.20
CA VAL A 186 -19.39 -21.65 -17.24
C VAL A 186 -20.70 -20.91 -16.94
N VAL A 187 -21.20 -21.00 -15.70
CA VAL A 187 -22.44 -20.28 -15.32
C VAL A 187 -22.27 -18.77 -15.47
N PHE A 188 -21.16 -18.20 -15.02
CA PHE A 188 -20.88 -16.77 -15.19
C PHE A 188 -20.80 -16.39 -16.68
N GLN A 189 -20.16 -17.19 -17.51
CA GLN A 189 -20.06 -16.92 -18.95
C GLN A 189 -21.44 -16.97 -19.64
N VAL A 190 -22.29 -17.93 -19.26
CA VAL A 190 -23.67 -18.01 -19.78
C VAL A 190 -24.47 -16.78 -19.34
N LEU A 191 -24.35 -16.37 -18.08
CA LEU A 191 -25.01 -15.17 -17.56
C LEU A 191 -24.50 -13.89 -18.25
N GLU A 192 -23.19 -13.73 -18.42
CA GLU A 192 -22.59 -12.59 -19.13
C GLU A 192 -23.07 -12.52 -20.58
N THR A 193 -23.14 -13.66 -21.27
CA THR A 193 -23.66 -13.76 -22.64
C THR A 193 -25.13 -13.37 -22.70
N ARG A 194 -25.93 -13.87 -21.74
CA ARG A 194 -27.37 -13.55 -21.69
C ARG A 194 -27.62 -12.07 -21.41
N ILE A 195 -26.86 -11.47 -20.50
CA ILE A 195 -26.92 -10.04 -20.20
C ILE A 195 -26.54 -9.21 -21.44
N ALA A 196 -25.53 -9.63 -22.20
CA ALA A 196 -25.15 -8.97 -23.45
C ALA A 196 -26.29 -8.98 -24.48
N GLN A 197 -26.91 -10.14 -24.71
CA GLN A 197 -28.04 -10.29 -25.62
C GLN A 197 -29.24 -9.43 -25.21
N LEU A 198 -29.56 -9.41 -23.91
CA LEU A 198 -30.65 -8.57 -23.40
C LEU A 198 -30.32 -7.08 -23.57
N ALA A 199 -29.06 -6.69 -23.40
CA ALA A 199 -28.62 -5.32 -23.61
C ALA A 199 -28.70 -4.88 -25.08
N GLU A 200 -28.52 -5.78 -26.07
CA GLU A 200 -28.66 -5.46 -27.49
C GLU A 200 -30.05 -4.91 -27.84
N GLY A 201 -31.09 -5.42 -27.19
CA GLY A 201 -32.47 -4.93 -27.30
C GLY A 201 -32.83 -3.78 -26.36
N ALA A 202 -31.94 -3.44 -25.42
CA ALA A 202 -32.16 -2.39 -24.43
C ALA A 202 -31.71 -0.99 -24.94
N GLY A 203 -31.88 0.01 -24.09
CA GLY A 203 -31.43 1.38 -24.35
C GLY A 203 -29.91 1.51 -24.46
N TRP A 204 -29.46 2.69 -24.90
CA TRP A 204 -28.04 3.00 -25.07
C TRP A 204 -27.26 2.93 -23.74
N ALA A 205 -27.89 3.37 -22.65
CA ALA A 205 -27.27 3.40 -21.33
C ALA A 205 -26.96 1.99 -20.80
N GLU A 206 -27.89 1.05 -20.99
CA GLU A 206 -27.75 -0.35 -20.64
C GLU A 206 -26.65 -1.02 -21.45
N LYS A 207 -26.57 -0.75 -22.76
CA LYS A 207 -25.48 -1.24 -23.61
C LYS A 207 -24.12 -0.78 -23.11
N LYS A 208 -23.99 0.49 -22.74
CA LYS A 208 -22.73 1.05 -22.20
C LYS A 208 -22.42 0.51 -20.81
N ALA A 209 -23.41 0.33 -19.94
CA ALA A 209 -23.24 -0.29 -18.63
C ALA A 209 -22.72 -1.72 -18.74
N VAL A 210 -23.28 -2.53 -19.64
CA VAL A 210 -22.82 -3.90 -19.90
C VAL A 210 -21.44 -3.92 -20.53
N ALA A 211 -21.14 -3.04 -21.49
CA ALA A 211 -19.81 -2.91 -22.07
C ALA A 211 -18.73 -2.61 -21.02
N PHE A 212 -19.04 -1.76 -20.03
CA PHE A 212 -18.15 -1.49 -18.91
C PHE A 212 -17.89 -2.74 -18.06
N LEU A 213 -18.93 -3.51 -17.73
CA LEU A 213 -18.83 -4.73 -16.92
C LEU A 213 -18.07 -5.86 -17.64
N GLN A 214 -18.19 -5.94 -18.97
CA GLN A 214 -17.48 -6.92 -19.80
C GLN A 214 -15.99 -6.58 -19.99
N ASN A 215 -15.61 -5.30 -19.86
CA ASN A 215 -14.22 -4.90 -20.00
C ASN A 215 -13.38 -5.44 -18.82
N ARG A 216 -12.52 -6.44 -19.08
CA ARG A 216 -11.71 -7.16 -18.07
C ARG A 216 -10.83 -6.25 -17.19
N SER A 217 -10.38 -5.10 -17.70
CA SER A 217 -9.66 -4.12 -16.88
C SER A 217 -10.58 -3.37 -15.91
N GLY A 218 -11.85 -3.18 -16.29
CA GLY A 218 -12.91 -2.70 -15.41
C GLY A 218 -13.15 -3.65 -14.24
N GLN A 219 -13.19 -4.96 -14.49
CA GLN A 219 -13.44 -5.99 -13.46
C GLN A 219 -12.43 -5.99 -12.30
N LYS A 220 -11.13 -5.76 -12.56
CA LYS A 220 -10.13 -5.66 -11.48
C LYS A 220 -10.36 -4.46 -10.57
N LYS A 221 -10.83 -3.32 -11.11
CA LYS A 221 -11.12 -2.10 -10.36
C LYS A 221 -12.53 -2.10 -9.74
N ILE A 222 -13.48 -2.80 -10.35
CA ILE A 222 -14.81 -3.06 -9.78
C ILE A 222 -14.68 -3.80 -8.45
N ARG A 223 -13.63 -4.59 -8.20
CA ARG A 223 -13.38 -5.17 -6.86
C ARG A 223 -13.27 -4.12 -5.75
N VAL A 224 -12.80 -2.91 -6.07
CA VAL A 224 -12.76 -1.79 -5.13
C VAL A 224 -14.18 -1.25 -4.87
N MET A 225 -15.01 -1.18 -5.91
CA MET A 225 -16.42 -0.79 -5.79
C MET A 225 -17.29 -1.87 -5.12
N GLN A 226 -16.98 -3.15 -5.33
CA GLN A 226 -17.69 -4.31 -4.78
C GLN A 226 -17.52 -4.48 -3.27
N LYS A 227 -16.52 -3.85 -2.64
CA LYS A 227 -16.46 -3.78 -1.17
C LYS A 227 -17.69 -3.07 -0.57
N HIS A 228 -18.35 -2.22 -1.36
CA HIS A 228 -19.55 -1.49 -0.98
C HIS A 228 -20.72 -1.98 -1.86
N ASN A 229 -21.31 -3.10 -1.46
CA ASN A 229 -22.62 -3.59 -1.92
C ASN A 229 -22.77 -3.90 -3.42
N SER A 230 -22.34 -5.11 -3.83
CA SER A 230 -22.29 -5.60 -5.21
C SER A 230 -23.61 -5.61 -5.99
N TYR A 231 -24.76 -5.59 -5.32
CA TYR A 231 -26.08 -5.66 -5.98
C TYR A 231 -26.52 -4.32 -6.61
N GLY A 232 -25.92 -3.19 -6.23
CA GLY A 232 -26.30 -1.86 -6.72
C GLY A 232 -25.53 -1.36 -7.95
N ALA A 233 -24.52 -2.09 -8.44
CA ALA A 233 -23.59 -1.55 -9.42
C ALA A 233 -24.21 -1.30 -10.80
N LEU A 234 -24.99 -2.25 -11.33
CA LEU A 234 -25.59 -2.12 -12.66
C LEU A 234 -26.60 -0.97 -12.74
N PRO A 235 -27.59 -0.83 -11.82
CA PRO A 235 -28.50 0.32 -11.84
C PRO A 235 -27.78 1.67 -11.78
N ARG A 236 -26.72 1.79 -10.96
CA ARG A 236 -25.91 3.02 -10.87
C ARG A 236 -25.19 3.35 -12.17
N LEU A 237 -24.66 2.34 -12.86
CA LEU A 237 -24.01 2.52 -14.16
C LEU A 237 -25.02 2.91 -15.25
N VAL A 238 -26.19 2.28 -15.27
CA VAL A 238 -27.27 2.65 -16.20
C VAL A 238 -27.67 4.10 -15.97
N GLU A 239 -27.93 4.49 -14.73
CA GLU A 239 -28.27 5.87 -14.39
C GLU A 239 -27.16 6.87 -14.78
N LEU A 240 -25.89 6.53 -14.52
CA LEU A 240 -24.75 7.35 -14.95
C LEU A 240 -24.75 7.59 -16.46
N PHE A 241 -24.93 6.53 -17.26
CA PHE A 241 -24.96 6.66 -18.72
C PHE A 241 -26.24 7.33 -19.22
N THR A 242 -27.37 7.18 -18.54
CA THR A 242 -28.61 7.92 -18.84
C THR A 242 -28.38 9.42 -18.69
N ARG A 243 -27.82 9.87 -17.56
CA ARG A 243 -27.47 11.28 -17.34
C ARG A 243 -26.49 11.80 -18.37
N TYR A 244 -25.47 11.01 -18.68
CA TYR A 244 -24.51 11.34 -19.74
C TYR A 244 -25.23 11.54 -21.09
N ARG A 245 -26.10 10.60 -21.51
CA ARG A 245 -26.79 10.71 -22.79
C ARG A 245 -27.75 11.90 -22.86
N GLN A 246 -28.44 12.19 -21.77
CA GLN A 246 -29.34 13.35 -21.68
C GLN A 246 -28.58 14.67 -21.80
N ALA A 247 -27.47 14.82 -21.07
CA ALA A 247 -26.63 16.01 -21.16
C ALA A 247 -26.07 16.19 -22.59
N GLU A 248 -25.66 15.11 -23.23
CA GLU A 248 -25.17 15.14 -24.62
C GLU A 248 -26.27 15.60 -25.60
N GLN A 249 -27.50 15.08 -25.45
CA GLN A 249 -28.64 15.46 -26.28
C GLN A 249 -29.09 16.91 -26.07
N CYS A 250 -28.97 17.42 -24.85
CA CYS A 250 -29.29 18.80 -24.50
C CYS A 250 -28.15 19.79 -24.81
N GLY A 251 -26.97 19.31 -25.21
CA GLY A 251 -25.78 20.15 -25.39
C GLY A 251 -25.22 20.71 -24.07
N GLU A 252 -25.56 20.12 -22.93
CA GLU A 252 -25.06 20.52 -21.62
C GLU A 252 -23.72 19.84 -21.31
N GLN A 253 -22.75 20.60 -20.80
CA GLN A 253 -21.46 20.06 -20.35
C GLN A 253 -21.49 19.81 -18.84
N LEU A 254 -21.79 18.56 -18.45
CA LEU A 254 -21.72 18.16 -17.05
C LEU A 254 -20.29 17.85 -16.61
N SER A 255 -19.92 18.33 -15.42
CA SER A 255 -18.69 17.91 -14.76
C SER A 255 -18.78 16.44 -14.31
N LEU A 256 -17.63 15.79 -14.14
CA LEU A 256 -17.57 14.42 -13.60
C LEU A 256 -18.21 14.30 -12.22
N SER A 257 -18.18 15.39 -11.44
CA SER A 257 -18.88 15.50 -10.16
C SER A 257 -20.40 15.49 -10.36
N LYS A 258 -20.96 16.36 -11.21
CA LYS A 258 -22.41 16.33 -11.48
C LYS A 258 -22.89 14.98 -12.05
N LEU A 259 -22.09 14.33 -12.89
CA LEU A 259 -22.45 13.03 -13.47
C LEU A 259 -22.59 11.91 -12.41
N GLY A 260 -21.71 11.87 -11.41
CA GLY A 260 -21.71 10.80 -10.40
C GLY A 260 -22.50 11.11 -9.12
N GLU A 261 -23.07 12.31 -9.00
CA GLU A 261 -23.76 12.77 -7.79
C GLU A 261 -24.92 11.85 -7.38
N GLY A 262 -24.88 11.35 -6.15
CA GLY A 262 -25.90 10.42 -5.63
C GLY A 262 -25.83 8.99 -6.19
N LEU A 263 -24.90 8.69 -7.09
CA LEU A 263 -24.71 7.34 -7.65
C LEU A 263 -23.68 6.54 -6.86
N PHE A 264 -22.68 7.22 -6.29
CA PHE A 264 -21.59 6.60 -5.55
C PHE A 264 -21.54 7.15 -4.12
N GLU A 265 -21.34 6.26 -3.15
CA GLU A 265 -21.30 6.59 -1.71
C GLU A 265 -20.01 7.30 -1.27
N MET A 266 -19.02 7.44 -2.18
CA MET A 266 -17.73 8.08 -1.86
C MET A 266 -17.80 9.59 -2.08
N GLU A 267 -17.23 10.39 -1.17
CA GLU A 267 -17.18 11.86 -1.31
C GLU A 267 -16.42 12.35 -2.55
N LYS A 268 -15.59 11.51 -3.18
CA LYS A 268 -14.78 11.84 -4.36
C LYS A 268 -14.90 10.75 -5.43
N TYR A 269 -15.97 10.81 -6.23
CA TYR A 269 -16.24 9.81 -7.27
C TYR A 269 -15.80 10.26 -8.67
N GLU A 270 -15.30 11.49 -8.86
CA GLU A 270 -14.88 12.02 -10.16
C GLU A 270 -13.81 11.15 -10.84
N PRO A 271 -12.75 10.69 -10.14
CA PRO A 271 -11.77 9.79 -10.75
C PRO A 271 -12.35 8.43 -11.14
N THR A 272 -13.42 8.01 -10.47
CA THR A 272 -14.12 6.76 -10.76
C THR A 272 -14.99 6.91 -12.00
N VAL A 273 -15.78 7.99 -12.07
CA VAL A 273 -16.60 8.32 -13.25
C VAL A 273 -15.72 8.49 -14.48
N GLY A 274 -14.63 9.25 -14.38
CA GLY A 274 -13.69 9.45 -15.50
C GLY A 274 -13.14 8.14 -16.04
N LYS A 275 -12.77 7.20 -15.16
CA LYS A 275 -12.34 5.85 -15.56
C LYS A 275 -13.47 5.03 -16.19
N ILE A 276 -14.69 5.11 -15.66
CA ILE A 276 -15.86 4.41 -16.23
C ILE A 276 -16.06 4.85 -17.67
N LEU A 277 -16.06 6.16 -17.93
CA LEU A 277 -16.20 6.74 -19.27
C LEU A 277 -15.04 6.32 -20.19
N GLU A 278 -13.80 6.43 -19.73
CA GLU A 278 -12.59 6.01 -20.47
C GLU A 278 -12.69 4.55 -20.91
N TYR A 279 -13.15 3.64 -20.03
CA TYR A 279 -13.26 2.21 -20.34
C TYR A 279 -14.34 1.86 -21.38
N VAL A 280 -15.32 2.73 -21.60
CA VAL A 280 -16.36 2.55 -22.62
C VAL A 280 -16.13 3.44 -23.86
N GLY A 281 -14.96 4.07 -23.96
CA GLY A 281 -14.57 4.94 -25.07
C GLY A 281 -15.37 6.23 -25.13
N LEU A 282 -15.82 6.75 -23.98
CA LEU A 282 -16.51 8.03 -23.89
C LEU A 282 -15.56 9.09 -23.32
N ASP A 283 -15.57 10.27 -23.94
CA ASP A 283 -14.82 11.41 -23.44
C ASP A 283 -15.59 12.10 -22.30
N PRO A 284 -14.89 12.65 -21.28
CA PRO A 284 -15.52 13.53 -20.31
C PRO A 284 -16.06 14.77 -21.00
N MET A 285 -17.29 15.16 -20.67
CA MET A 285 -17.97 16.32 -21.29
C MET A 285 -17.33 17.65 -20.93
N PHE A 286 -16.79 17.75 -19.71
CA PHE A 286 -16.15 18.94 -19.19
C PHE A 286 -14.72 18.62 -18.79
N GLY A 287 -13.78 19.41 -19.31
CA GLY A 287 -12.37 19.37 -18.95
C GLY A 287 -11.75 17.99 -19.18
N LYS A 288 -11.24 17.74 -20.40
CA LYS A 288 -10.10 16.82 -20.52
C LYS A 288 -9.01 17.45 -19.65
N GLN A 289 -8.81 16.92 -18.44
CA GLN A 289 -7.68 17.34 -17.63
C GLN A 289 -6.45 17.04 -18.47
N GLU A 290 -5.84 18.10 -19.01
CA GLU A 290 -4.54 17.98 -19.63
C GLU A 290 -3.64 17.41 -18.55
N ARG A 291 -3.25 16.15 -18.73
CA ARG A 291 -2.31 15.53 -17.83
C ARG A 291 -1.04 16.36 -18.00
N HIS A 292 -0.67 17.10 -16.96
CA HIS A 292 0.64 17.74 -16.89
C HIS A 292 1.69 16.62 -16.87
N ILE A 293 2.12 16.20 -18.06
CA ILE A 293 3.20 15.23 -18.21
C ILE A 293 4.46 15.96 -17.82
N THR A 294 5.04 15.60 -16.69
CA THR A 294 6.36 16.11 -16.29
C THR A 294 7.37 15.72 -17.38
N PRO A 295 8.10 16.69 -17.96
CA PRO A 295 9.16 16.41 -18.94
C PRO A 295 10.21 15.42 -18.40
N SER A 296 10.83 14.64 -19.28
CA SER A 296 11.77 13.57 -18.91
C SER A 296 13.00 14.12 -18.17
N GLU A 297 13.53 15.25 -18.63
CA GLU A 297 14.67 15.95 -18.03
C GLU A 297 14.37 16.38 -16.59
N LYS A 298 13.15 16.86 -16.33
CA LYS A 298 12.70 17.23 -14.98
C LYS A 298 12.49 15.99 -14.11
N LYS A 299 12.00 14.86 -14.66
CA LYS A 299 11.91 13.59 -13.93
C LYS A 299 13.30 13.06 -13.53
N ALA A 300 14.29 13.17 -14.41
CA ALA A 300 15.68 12.81 -14.10
C ALA A 300 16.26 13.69 -12.98
N ALA A 301 16.02 15.01 -13.04
CA ALA A 301 16.38 15.93 -11.97
C ALA A 301 15.71 15.57 -10.64
N LEU A 302 14.42 15.22 -10.63
CA LEU A 302 13.71 14.75 -9.43
C LEU A 302 14.29 13.45 -8.88
N ARG A 303 14.72 12.52 -9.74
CA ARG A 303 15.37 11.29 -9.29
C ARG A 303 16.71 11.56 -8.60
N ARG A 304 17.52 12.49 -9.13
CA ARG A 304 18.75 12.94 -8.46
C ARG A 304 18.44 13.65 -7.15
N ALA A 305 17.44 14.51 -7.14
CA ALA A 305 16.97 15.24 -5.96
C ALA A 305 16.44 14.31 -4.85
N PHE A 306 15.83 13.18 -5.19
CA PHE A 306 15.32 12.20 -4.23
C PHE A 306 16.43 11.68 -3.28
N SER A 307 17.65 11.57 -3.79
CA SER A 307 18.83 11.13 -3.02
C SER A 307 19.54 12.25 -2.25
N THR A 308 18.99 13.46 -2.22
CA THR A 308 19.49 14.55 -1.38
C THR A 308 18.66 14.61 -0.10
N ASP A 309 19.00 15.52 0.79
CA ASP A 309 18.27 15.79 2.03
C ASP A 309 17.32 17.00 1.91
N ALA A 310 17.05 17.47 0.68
CA ALA A 310 16.23 18.65 0.45
C ALA A 310 14.73 18.34 0.62
N SER A 311 13.98 19.31 1.15
CA SER A 311 12.52 19.21 1.27
C SER A 311 11.85 19.24 -0.11
N GLU A 312 10.65 18.66 -0.21
CA GLU A 312 9.84 18.68 -1.46
C GLU A 312 9.58 20.11 -1.94
N THR A 313 9.37 21.04 -1.01
CA THR A 313 9.16 22.47 -1.30
C THR A 313 10.41 23.16 -1.85
N ASP A 314 11.60 22.82 -1.33
CA ASP A 314 12.85 23.37 -1.84
C ASP A 314 13.16 22.81 -3.25
N VAL A 315 12.98 21.51 -3.45
CA VAL A 315 13.15 20.87 -4.76
C VAL A 315 12.16 21.43 -5.78
N SER A 316 10.91 21.66 -5.37
CA SER A 316 9.87 22.31 -6.19
C SER A 316 10.31 23.69 -6.69
N TYR A 317 10.95 24.49 -5.83
CA TYR A 317 11.48 25.80 -6.21
C TYR A 317 12.63 25.71 -7.22
N PHE A 318 13.57 24.78 -7.02
CA PHE A 318 14.74 24.65 -7.91
C PHE A 318 14.37 24.04 -9.27
N VAL A 319 13.52 23.01 -9.29
CA VAL A 319 13.13 22.30 -10.52
C VAL A 319 12.00 23.01 -11.29
N ASP A 320 11.42 24.06 -10.69
CA ASP A 320 10.27 24.79 -11.22
C ASP A 320 9.11 23.83 -11.56
N LEU A 321 8.67 23.10 -10.53
CA LEU A 321 7.53 22.20 -10.59
C LEU A 321 6.63 22.43 -9.37
N PRO A 322 5.30 22.33 -9.51
CA PRO A 322 4.40 22.35 -8.36
C PRO A 322 4.78 21.31 -7.30
N SER A 323 4.76 21.70 -6.03
CA SER A 323 5.16 20.83 -4.89
C SER A 323 4.42 19.49 -4.87
N TRP A 324 3.13 19.46 -5.23
CA TRP A 324 2.36 18.21 -5.31
C TRP A 324 2.88 17.23 -6.38
N ILE A 325 3.47 17.71 -7.47
CA ILE A 325 4.12 16.86 -8.49
C ILE A 325 5.39 16.25 -7.90
N VAL A 326 6.20 17.05 -7.21
CA VAL A 326 7.42 16.59 -6.55
C VAL A 326 7.10 15.51 -5.51
N ALA A 327 6.14 15.79 -4.62
CA ALA A 327 5.65 14.84 -3.61
C ALA A 327 5.16 13.53 -4.23
N GLN A 328 4.37 13.62 -5.31
CA GLN A 328 3.89 12.44 -6.04
C GLN A 328 5.04 11.62 -6.62
N GLN A 329 6.05 12.25 -7.23
CA GLN A 329 7.20 11.55 -7.79
C GLN A 329 8.09 10.93 -6.70
N PHE A 330 8.30 11.62 -5.59
CA PHE A 330 9.07 11.08 -4.46
C PHE A 330 8.38 9.86 -3.87
N HIS A 331 7.06 9.89 -3.70
CA HIS A 331 6.29 8.72 -3.26
C HIS A 331 6.45 7.52 -4.21
N LEU A 332 6.57 7.75 -5.52
CA LEU A 332 6.81 6.68 -6.49
C LEU A 332 8.23 6.10 -6.40
N TYR A 333 9.22 6.88 -5.96
CA TYR A 333 10.60 6.44 -5.78
C TYR A 333 10.84 5.70 -4.47
N GLY A 334 9.94 5.83 -3.50
CA GLY A 334 9.94 5.07 -2.25
C GLY A 334 10.05 5.95 -1.01
N GLU A 335 10.42 5.33 0.12
CA GLU A 335 10.65 6.05 1.37
C GLU A 335 12.02 6.73 1.34
N ARG A 336 12.07 7.99 1.79
CA ARG A 336 13.32 8.72 2.04
C ARG A 336 13.61 8.65 3.53
N GLU A 337 14.85 8.35 3.88
CA GLU A 337 15.36 8.72 5.20
C GLU A 337 15.32 10.24 5.26
N GLN A 338 14.36 10.81 6.01
CA GLN A 338 14.23 12.26 6.12
C GLN A 338 15.42 12.84 6.89
N GLY A 339 16.52 13.16 6.21
CA GLY A 339 17.39 14.29 6.54
C GLY A 339 17.01 15.43 5.57
N LEU A 340 16.97 16.72 5.85
CA LEU A 340 17.48 17.62 6.89
C LEU A 340 16.31 18.50 7.41
N ARG A 341 16.19 18.77 8.71
CA ARG A 341 16.73 19.93 9.44
C ARG A 341 16.84 21.21 8.60
N GLY A 342 15.74 21.96 8.47
CA GLY A 342 15.85 23.38 8.15
C GLY A 342 16.78 24.07 9.16
N PHE A 343 17.41 25.17 8.77
CA PHE A 343 18.32 25.88 9.67
C PHE A 343 17.48 26.52 10.78
N VAL A 344 17.75 26.12 12.03
CA VAL A 344 17.05 26.66 13.20
C VAL A 344 17.56 28.08 13.41
N THR A 345 16.70 29.05 13.13
CA THR A 345 16.99 30.47 13.36
C THR A 345 16.63 30.81 14.81
N PRO A 346 17.57 31.31 15.64
CA PRO A 346 17.26 31.70 17.02
C PRO A 346 16.16 32.77 17.05
N GLY A 347 15.11 32.55 17.85
CA GLY A 347 14.02 33.52 18.04
C GLY A 347 12.95 33.55 16.95
N VAL A 348 13.08 32.76 15.88
CA VAL A 348 12.09 32.67 14.80
C VAL A 348 11.45 31.29 14.79
N THR A 349 10.12 31.23 14.74
CA THR A 349 9.37 29.95 14.70
C THR A 349 9.46 29.24 13.36
N ARG A 350 9.75 29.97 12.28
CA ARG A 350 9.94 29.44 10.93
C ARG A 350 11.39 28.99 10.72
N LEU A 351 11.57 27.78 10.22
CA LEU A 351 12.86 27.25 9.79
C LEU A 351 13.30 27.95 8.49
N LEU A 352 14.57 28.33 8.39
CA LEU A 352 15.15 28.82 7.15
C LEU A 352 15.36 27.63 6.21
N SER A 353 14.61 27.58 5.11
CA SER A 353 14.72 26.54 4.09
C SER A 353 15.75 26.91 3.01
N CYS A 354 16.19 25.94 2.21
CA CYS A 354 17.13 26.20 1.11
C CYS A 354 16.56 27.20 0.10
N ARG A 355 15.25 27.12 -0.19
CA ARG A 355 14.52 28.09 -1.02
C ARG A 355 14.68 29.52 -0.49
N TYR A 356 14.32 29.76 0.78
CA TYR A 356 14.38 31.11 1.34
C TYR A 356 15.80 31.65 1.39
N ALA A 357 16.78 30.83 1.79
CA ALA A 357 18.18 31.22 1.78
C ALA A 357 18.64 31.61 0.35
N SER A 358 18.28 30.81 -0.65
CA SER A 358 18.58 31.10 -2.07
C SER A 358 18.01 32.44 -2.52
N GLN A 359 16.75 32.72 -2.16
CA GLN A 359 16.06 33.97 -2.51
C GLN A 359 16.71 35.18 -1.81
N ILE A 360 17.06 35.06 -0.53
CA ILE A 360 17.75 36.11 0.24
C ILE A 360 19.12 36.43 -0.37
N TYR A 361 19.89 35.40 -0.77
CA TYR A 361 21.18 35.63 -1.43
C TYR A 361 21.02 36.30 -2.80
N GLN A 362 19.96 35.94 -3.54
CA GLN A 362 19.66 36.58 -4.81
C GLN A 362 19.32 38.06 -4.64
N THR A 363 18.47 38.43 -3.68
CA THR A 363 18.14 39.84 -3.43
C THR A 363 19.35 40.64 -2.94
N GLY A 364 20.17 40.05 -2.06
CA GLY A 364 21.40 40.67 -1.61
C GLY A 364 22.41 40.92 -2.74
N ASP A 365 22.58 39.96 -3.65
CA ASP A 365 23.48 40.11 -4.82
C ASP A 365 22.94 41.12 -5.86
N LEU A 366 21.63 41.39 -5.85
CA LEU A 366 21.00 42.46 -6.63
C LEU A 366 21.08 43.84 -5.95
N GLY A 367 21.62 43.92 -4.73
CA GLY A 367 21.83 45.18 -4.00
C GLY A 367 20.65 45.65 -3.14
N PHE A 368 19.64 44.81 -2.91
CA PHE A 368 18.55 45.15 -1.97
C PHE A 368 19.06 45.20 -0.53
N HIS A 369 18.54 46.15 0.25
CA HIS A 369 18.83 46.22 1.68
C HIS A 369 18.13 45.06 2.44
N GLU A 370 18.60 44.72 3.64
CA GLU A 370 18.02 43.63 4.46
C GLU A 370 16.51 43.80 4.71
N CYS A 371 16.08 45.01 5.10
CA CYS A 371 14.66 45.35 5.31
C CYS A 371 13.84 45.20 4.02
N GLU A 372 14.36 45.64 2.88
CA GLU A 372 13.68 45.51 1.59
C GLU A 372 13.58 44.04 1.16
N SER A 373 14.62 43.25 1.41
CA SER A 373 14.62 41.81 1.17
C SER A 373 13.60 41.09 2.06
N ALA A 374 13.49 41.48 3.32
CA ALA A 374 12.52 40.93 4.27
C ALA A 374 11.08 41.23 3.84
N GLU A 375 10.80 42.47 3.43
CA GLU A 375 9.51 42.90 2.91
C GLU A 375 9.16 42.19 1.60
N LEU A 376 10.09 42.16 0.64
CA LEU A 376 9.88 41.54 -0.68
C LEU A 376 9.58 40.05 -0.60
N LEU A 377 10.21 39.34 0.34
CA LEU A 377 10.07 37.89 0.51
C LEU A 377 9.01 37.49 1.54
N ASP A 378 8.38 38.45 2.21
CA ASP A 378 7.44 38.24 3.33
C ASP A 378 8.03 37.31 4.42
N VAL A 379 9.27 37.62 4.82
CA VAL A 379 10.00 36.89 5.87
C VAL A 379 10.45 37.82 7.00
N PRO A 380 10.58 37.32 8.25
CA PRO A 380 11.10 38.13 9.34
C PRO A 380 12.51 38.66 9.06
N PRO A 381 12.84 39.93 9.37
CA PRO A 381 14.17 40.50 9.16
C PRO A 381 15.30 39.68 9.81
N GLU A 382 15.03 39.03 10.94
CA GLU A 382 15.98 38.17 11.64
C GLU A 382 16.40 36.96 10.79
N MET A 383 15.49 36.44 9.95
CA MET A 383 15.79 35.34 9.03
C MET A 383 16.73 35.81 7.91
N VAL A 384 16.51 37.02 7.38
CA VAL A 384 17.38 37.62 6.36
C VAL A 384 18.78 37.82 6.92
N ARG A 385 18.89 38.50 8.06
CA ARG A 385 20.16 38.73 8.75
C ARG A 385 20.88 37.42 9.05
N TYR A 386 20.19 36.44 9.62
CA TYR A 386 20.76 35.12 9.91
C TYR A 386 21.30 34.43 8.64
N ALA A 387 20.55 34.45 7.54
CA ALA A 387 20.98 33.85 6.28
C ALA A 387 22.25 34.53 5.74
N LEU A 388 22.31 35.87 5.77
CA LEU A 388 23.47 36.66 5.31
C LEU A 388 24.70 36.44 6.19
N ASP A 389 24.54 36.51 7.52
CA ASP A 389 25.63 36.28 8.49
C ASP A 389 26.25 34.88 8.35
N ASN A 390 25.42 33.89 7.98
CA ASN A 390 25.83 32.49 7.83
C ASN A 390 26.01 32.07 6.37
N ARG A 391 26.15 33.02 5.43
CA ARG A 391 26.26 32.74 3.98
C ARG A 391 27.38 31.76 3.66
N GLY A 392 28.53 31.87 4.31
CA GLY A 392 29.68 30.98 4.11
C GLY A 392 29.44 29.52 4.53
N ILE A 393 28.48 29.28 5.42
CA ILE A 393 28.14 27.94 5.92
C ILE A 393 26.98 27.34 5.10
N ILE A 394 25.96 28.15 4.80
CA ILE A 394 24.73 27.69 4.14
C ILE A 394 24.93 27.53 2.63
N SER A 395 25.64 28.46 1.98
CA SER A 395 25.75 28.49 0.51
C SER A 395 26.39 27.22 -0.08
N PRO A 396 27.49 26.66 0.47
CA PRO A 396 28.09 25.44 -0.08
C PRO A 396 27.13 24.25 -0.14
N GLY A 397 26.24 24.12 0.86
CA GLY A 397 25.22 23.07 0.90
C GLY A 397 24.19 23.22 -0.22
N ILE A 398 23.72 24.45 -0.45
CA ILE A 398 22.76 24.75 -1.53
C ILE A 398 23.42 24.58 -2.91
N ILE A 399 24.66 25.02 -3.08
CA ILE A 399 25.42 24.83 -4.32
C ILE A 399 25.57 23.34 -4.63
N SER A 400 26.02 22.53 -3.66
CA SER A 400 26.14 21.08 -3.82
C SER A 400 24.80 20.41 -4.19
N LEU A 401 23.70 20.86 -3.55
CA LEU A 401 22.35 20.41 -3.90
C LEU A 401 22.00 20.74 -5.36
N LEU A 402 22.21 21.97 -5.80
CA LEU A 402 21.92 22.41 -7.16
C LEU A 402 22.75 21.66 -8.20
N GLN A 403 24.06 21.52 -7.94
CA GLN A 403 24.96 20.75 -8.80
C GLN A 403 24.49 19.30 -8.97
N LYS A 404 23.99 18.68 -7.90
CA LYS A 404 23.42 17.33 -7.93
C LYS A 404 22.07 17.26 -8.66
N ILE A 405 21.20 18.25 -8.50
CA ILE A 405 19.90 18.28 -9.20
C ILE A 405 20.09 18.43 -10.71
N PHE A 406 20.97 19.33 -11.15
CA PHE A 406 21.18 19.67 -12.56
C PHE A 406 22.34 18.90 -13.23
N ASP A 407 23.05 18.06 -12.48
CA ASP A 407 24.18 17.24 -12.95
C ASP A 407 25.28 18.07 -13.62
N THR A 408 25.72 19.13 -12.93
CA THR A 408 26.70 20.07 -13.45
C THR A 408 27.49 20.72 -12.33
N HIS A 409 28.81 20.85 -12.51
CA HIS A 409 29.71 21.52 -11.55
C HIS A 409 29.86 23.03 -11.81
N GLU A 410 29.20 23.55 -12.85
CA GLU A 410 29.33 24.96 -13.24
C GLU A 410 28.58 25.92 -12.31
N ILE A 411 27.64 25.41 -11.52
CA ILE A 411 26.84 26.24 -10.60
C ILE A 411 27.73 26.67 -9.43
N GLN A 412 28.03 27.96 -9.35
CA GLN A 412 28.86 28.57 -8.30
C GLN A 412 28.07 29.43 -7.31
N ARG A 413 26.77 29.64 -7.56
CA ARG A 413 25.89 30.48 -6.73
C ARG A 413 24.83 29.62 -6.05
N PRO A 414 24.37 29.99 -4.84
CA PRO A 414 23.35 29.25 -4.10
C PRO A 414 21.93 29.54 -4.61
N TYR A 415 21.77 29.98 -5.85
CA TYR A 415 20.49 30.23 -6.51
C TYR A 415 20.69 30.18 -8.03
N LEU A 416 19.60 30.04 -8.77
CA LEU A 416 19.59 30.08 -10.23
C LEU A 416 18.59 31.14 -10.70
N THR A 417 19.02 31.99 -11.62
CA THR A 417 18.14 32.88 -12.40
C THR A 417 17.30 32.06 -13.38
N ASP A 418 16.18 32.63 -13.85
CA ASP A 418 15.31 31.94 -14.79
C ASP A 418 16.02 31.61 -16.12
N SER A 419 16.93 32.48 -16.58
CA SER A 419 17.79 32.22 -17.73
C SER A 419 18.76 31.07 -17.52
N GLU A 420 19.36 30.96 -16.32
CA GLU A 420 20.25 29.84 -16.00
C GLU A 420 19.47 28.53 -15.92
N LYS A 421 18.27 28.54 -15.31
CA LYS A 421 17.39 27.36 -15.24
C LYS A 421 17.05 26.86 -16.65
N GLU A 422 16.61 27.73 -17.55
CA GLU A 422 16.28 27.34 -18.92
C GLU A 422 17.51 26.80 -19.66
N GLY A 423 18.67 27.45 -19.52
CA GLY A 423 19.92 26.97 -20.10
C GLY A 423 20.37 25.60 -19.56
N HIS A 424 20.03 25.25 -18.31
CA HIS A 424 20.25 23.89 -17.80
C HIS A 424 19.24 22.89 -18.39
N TRP A 425 17.97 23.27 -18.54
CA TRP A 425 16.96 22.40 -19.16
C TRP A 425 17.25 22.12 -20.63
N GLU A 426 17.66 23.12 -21.39
CA GLU A 426 18.08 22.94 -22.79
C GLU A 426 19.23 21.95 -22.94
N ARG A 427 20.24 22.04 -22.06
CA ARG A 427 21.37 21.10 -22.04
C ARG A 427 20.93 19.67 -21.72
N LEU A 428 20.06 19.48 -20.74
CA LEU A 428 19.54 18.16 -20.38
C LEU A 428 18.66 17.57 -21.48
N ARG A 429 17.83 18.38 -22.16
CA ARG A 429 17.04 17.94 -23.32
C ARG A 429 17.94 17.44 -24.47
N GLY A 430 19.08 18.10 -24.69
CA GLY A 430 20.04 17.71 -25.72
C GLY A 430 20.83 16.43 -25.43
N GLN A 431 20.81 15.92 -24.21
CA GLN A 431 21.50 14.67 -23.84
C GLN A 431 20.64 13.41 -24.02
N GLU A 432 19.31 13.55 -24.18
CA GLU A 432 18.37 12.43 -24.31
C GLU A 432 18.10 12.01 -25.77
N THR A 433 18.57 12.80 -26.74
CA THR A 433 18.57 12.45 -28.18
C THR A 433 19.83 11.71 -28.57
#